data_AF-Q9LJB1-F1
#
_entry.id   AF-Q9LJB1-F1
#
_cell.length_a   1.000
_cell.length_b   1.000
_cell.length_c   1.000
_cell.angle_alpha   90.00
_cell.angle_beta   90.00
_cell.angle_gamma   90.00
#
_symmetry.space_group_name_H-M   'P 1'
#
loop_
_entity.id
_entity.type
_entity.pdbx_description
1 polymer ?
#
loop_
_entity_poly.entity_id
_entity_poly.type
_entity_poly.pdbx_seq_one_letter_code
_entity_poly.pdbx_strand_id
1 'polypeptide(L)'
;MDRLCESDPWYDEMKSAKRIMQQLEEVAMMEEIPIICPCGGRILDIISEKDGDKGKRYYECTDYKNDGLHIQKLWDKAMVEEVNRLREQVDNHHQKIQSLEYSNQEVLSEFDEIQKKMGTLWRVRNYWVCYYRYQVFHCILSIPLYSQFSLVFSVLSLNLSFPLYSLYYR
;
A
#
# COMPACT_ATOMS: atom_id res chain seq x y z
N MET A 1 2.21 49.54 5.75
CA MET A 1 3.00 49.27 4.53
C MET A 1 2.26 49.91 3.37
N ASP A 2 2.79 51.03 2.90
CA ASP A 2 2.10 51.99 2.04
C ASP A 2 1.89 51.49 0.61
N ARG A 3 0.65 51.61 0.14
CA ARG A 3 0.18 51.36 -1.23
C ARG A 3 0.63 52.43 -2.25
N LEU A 4 1.60 53.29 -1.90
CA LEU A 4 2.02 54.43 -2.71
C LEU A 4 2.99 54.08 -3.85
N CYS A 5 3.53 52.86 -3.88
CA CYS A 5 4.41 52.37 -4.95
C CYS A 5 3.66 51.70 -6.11
N GLU A 6 2.34 51.47 -6.02
CA GLU A 6 1.58 50.75 -7.05
C GLU A 6 1.25 51.61 -8.29
N SER A 7 1.55 52.91 -8.26
CA SER A 7 1.23 53.86 -9.35
C SER A 7 2.45 54.64 -9.85
N ASP A 8 3.67 54.18 -9.53
CA ASP A 8 4.88 54.74 -10.13
C ASP A 8 5.23 53.99 -11.44
N PRO A 9 5.48 54.70 -12.56
CA PRO A 9 5.77 54.04 -13.85
C PRO A 9 7.01 53.13 -13.83
N TRP A 10 7.97 53.41 -12.94
CA TRP A 10 9.23 52.68 -12.84
C TRP A 10 9.05 51.29 -12.20
N TYR A 11 8.12 51.16 -11.26
CA TYR A 11 7.73 49.92 -10.59
C TYR A 11 7.01 48.99 -11.57
N ASP A 12 6.13 49.53 -12.41
CA ASP A 12 5.46 48.76 -13.46
C ASP A 12 6.45 48.25 -14.51
N GLU A 13 7.43 49.07 -14.91
CA GLU A 13 8.52 48.65 -15.79
C GLU A 13 9.37 47.53 -15.16
N MET A 14 9.79 47.70 -13.91
CA MET A 14 10.56 46.71 -13.16
C MET A 14 9.80 45.38 -13.02
N LYS A 15 8.51 45.44 -12.69
CA LYS A 15 7.62 44.27 -12.59
C LYS A 15 7.46 43.58 -13.94
N SER A 16 7.43 44.33 -15.03
CA SER A 16 7.36 43.80 -16.39
C SER A 16 8.68 43.14 -16.80
N ALA A 17 9.81 43.78 -16.51
CA ALA A 17 11.14 43.22 -16.73
C ALA A 17 11.35 41.90 -15.97
N LYS A 18 10.93 41.84 -14.69
CA LYS A 18 10.99 40.61 -13.89
C LYS A 18 10.17 39.47 -14.52
N ARG A 19 8.98 39.76 -15.05
CA ARG A 19 8.15 38.77 -15.74
C ARG A 19 8.82 38.23 -16.99
N ILE A 20 9.42 39.12 -17.80
CA ILE A 20 10.18 38.73 -18.99
C ILE A 20 11.37 37.83 -18.60
N MET A 21 12.13 38.19 -17.56
CA MET A 21 13.26 37.39 -17.08
C MET A 21 12.82 35.99 -16.62
N GLN A 22 11.74 35.91 -15.85
CA GLN A 22 11.18 34.63 -15.42
C GLN A 22 10.74 33.78 -16.62
N GLN A 23 10.08 34.39 -17.60
CA GLN A 23 9.66 33.69 -18.81
C GLN A 23 10.84 33.15 -19.62
N LEU A 24 11.93 33.93 -19.75
CA LEU A 24 13.17 33.47 -20.39
C LEU A 24 13.77 32.27 -19.66
N GLU A 25 13.78 32.30 -18.34
CA GLU A 25 14.27 31.20 -17.50
C GLU A 25 13.41 29.94 -17.69
N GLU A 26 12.08 30.08 -17.68
CA GLU A 26 11.16 28.97 -17.93
C GLU A 26 11.34 28.33 -19.31
N VAL A 27 11.55 29.13 -20.36
CA VAL A 27 11.84 28.63 -21.71
C VAL A 27 13.20 27.92 -21.76
N ALA A 28 14.22 28.50 -21.12
CA ALA A 28 15.58 27.95 -21.12
C ALA A 28 15.68 26.64 -20.32
N MET A 29 14.94 26.52 -19.22
CA MET A 29 14.90 25.33 -18.36
C MET A 29 13.95 24.24 -18.86
N MET A 30 13.25 24.44 -19.98
CA MET A 30 12.29 23.48 -20.47
C MET A 30 12.97 22.25 -21.06
N GLU A 31 13.12 21.23 -20.22
CA GLU A 31 13.47 19.87 -20.59
C GLU A 31 12.20 19.12 -21.04
N GLU A 32 12.35 18.04 -21.81
CA GLU A 32 11.24 17.22 -22.34
C GLU A 32 10.48 17.83 -23.53
N ILE A 33 9.42 17.14 -23.96
CA ILE A 33 8.54 17.59 -25.04
C ILE A 33 7.63 18.70 -24.49
N PRO A 34 7.71 19.92 -25.03
CA PRO A 34 6.92 21.04 -24.56
C PRO A 34 5.43 20.82 -24.87
N ILE A 35 4.57 20.92 -23.85
CA ILE A 35 3.11 20.77 -23.99
C ILE A 35 2.42 22.14 -24.12
N ILE A 36 2.90 23.14 -23.38
CA ILE A 36 2.36 24.50 -23.36
C ILE A 36 3.51 25.51 -23.28
N CYS A 37 3.34 26.66 -23.93
CA CYS A 37 4.30 27.74 -23.83
C CYS A 37 4.03 28.60 -22.58
N PRO A 38 5.06 29.16 -21.92
CA PRO A 38 4.91 30.13 -20.82
C PRO A 38 3.99 31.32 -21.14
N CYS A 39 3.88 31.70 -22.41
CA CYS A 39 2.95 32.75 -22.86
C CYS A 39 1.47 32.29 -22.88
N GLY A 40 1.18 31.02 -22.57
CA GLY A 40 -0.15 30.39 -22.70
C GLY A 40 -0.47 29.86 -24.09
N GLY A 41 0.44 30.02 -25.06
CA GLY A 41 0.29 29.51 -26.42
C GLY A 41 0.37 27.98 -26.48
N ARG A 42 -0.31 27.39 -27.47
CA ARG A 42 -0.20 25.95 -27.75
C ARG A 42 1.09 25.67 -28.51
N ILE A 43 1.63 24.48 -28.30
CA ILE A 43 2.78 23.98 -29.06
C ILE A 43 2.26 23.20 -30.27
N LEU A 44 2.81 23.50 -31.44
CA LEU A 44 2.53 22.87 -32.71
C LEU A 44 3.76 22.07 -33.17
N ASP A 45 3.53 20.91 -33.81
CA ASP A 45 4.56 20.17 -34.54
C ASP A 45 4.60 20.71 -35.97
N ILE A 46 5.65 21.46 -36.29
CA ILE A 46 5.82 22.16 -37.56
C ILE A 46 7.03 21.59 -38.29
N ILE A 47 6.87 21.34 -39.59
CA ILE A 47 7.97 20.99 -40.49
C ILE A 47 8.46 22.29 -41.14
N SER A 48 9.73 22.61 -40.96
CA SER A 48 10.32 23.80 -41.57
C SER A 48 10.39 23.63 -43.09
N GLU A 49 9.87 24.61 -43.81
CA GLU A 49 9.95 24.71 -45.28
C GLU A 49 11.11 25.60 -45.75
N LYS A 50 11.82 26.25 -44.81
CA LYS A 50 12.90 27.19 -45.12
C LYS A 50 14.08 26.46 -45.77
N ASP A 51 14.66 27.00 -46.84
CA ASP A 51 15.68 26.33 -47.65
C ASP A 51 16.90 25.81 -46.85
N GLY A 52 17.27 26.46 -45.74
CA GLY A 52 18.37 26.02 -44.87
C GLY A 52 18.00 24.93 -43.84
N ASP A 53 16.73 24.81 -43.49
CA ASP A 53 16.21 23.89 -42.47
C ASP A 53 15.11 22.97 -43.02
N LYS A 54 15.06 22.83 -44.34
CA LYS A 54 13.95 22.16 -45.03
C LYS A 54 13.82 20.72 -44.55
N GLY A 55 12.63 20.37 -44.05
CA GLY A 55 12.32 19.04 -43.54
C GLY A 55 12.65 18.81 -42.07
N LYS A 56 13.29 19.76 -41.37
CA LYS A 56 13.47 19.67 -39.91
C LYS A 56 12.14 19.90 -39.21
N ARG A 57 11.89 19.12 -38.14
CA ARG A 57 10.67 19.22 -37.33
C ARG A 57 10.94 19.98 -36.04
N TYR A 58 10.00 20.85 -35.68
CA TYR A 58 10.07 21.68 -34.49
C TYR A 58 8.78 21.62 -33.71
N TYR A 59 8.91 21.58 -32.39
CA TYR A 59 7.85 21.95 -31.47
C TYR A 59 7.90 23.47 -31.27
N GLU A 60 6.92 24.19 -31.80
CA GLU A 60 6.91 25.64 -31.86
C GLU A 60 5.61 26.22 -31.28
N CYS A 61 5.72 27.33 -30.55
CA CYS A 61 4.56 28.07 -30.04
C CYS A 61 3.72 28.70 -31.17
N THR A 62 2.39 28.76 -31.02
CA THR A 62 1.47 29.41 -31.97
C THR A 62 1.87 30.84 -32.33
N ASP A 63 2.33 31.60 -31.34
CA ASP A 63 2.71 33.02 -31.48
C ASP A 63 4.23 33.20 -31.50
N TYR A 64 4.97 32.20 -31.97
CA TYR A 64 6.42 32.19 -31.93
C TYR A 64 7.05 33.42 -32.57
N LYS A 65 7.91 34.06 -31.80
CA LYS A 65 8.79 35.14 -32.21
C LYS A 65 10.21 34.74 -31.82
N ASN A 66 11.19 35.12 -32.62
CA ASN A 66 12.60 34.86 -32.32
C ASN A 66 13.11 35.85 -31.24
N ASP A 67 12.39 35.95 -30.13
CA ASP A 67 12.64 36.83 -28.98
C ASP A 67 13.13 36.05 -27.75
N GLY A 68 13.15 34.70 -27.82
CA GLY A 68 13.53 33.81 -26.73
C GLY A 68 12.44 33.62 -25.68
N LEU A 69 11.31 34.32 -25.78
CA LEU A 69 10.17 34.23 -24.85
C LEU A 69 9.20 33.11 -25.24
N HIS A 70 9.29 32.65 -26.48
CA HIS A 70 8.49 31.58 -27.02
C HIS A 70 9.35 30.34 -27.30
N ILE A 71 8.76 29.18 -27.05
CA ILE A 71 9.46 27.91 -27.29
C ILE A 71 9.50 27.63 -28.79
N GLN A 72 10.71 27.32 -29.26
CA GLN A 72 10.95 26.56 -30.46
C GLN A 72 12.04 25.54 -30.13
N LYS A 73 11.67 24.26 -30.18
CA LYS A 73 12.57 23.15 -29.84
C LYS A 73 12.61 22.16 -30.97
N LEU A 74 13.80 21.69 -31.33
CA LEU A 74 13.95 20.67 -32.36
C LEU A 74 13.35 19.35 -31.88
N TRP A 75 12.56 18.70 -32.75
CA TRP A 75 11.88 17.44 -32.44
C TRP A 75 12.85 16.36 -31.93
N ASP A 76 13.98 16.15 -32.63
CA ASP A 76 14.97 15.13 -32.25
C ASP A 76 15.52 15.36 -30.83
N LYS A 77 15.79 16.62 -30.47
CA LYS A 77 16.31 16.97 -29.14
C LYS A 77 15.25 16.70 -28.06
N ALA A 78 14.02 17.17 -28.27
CA ALA A 78 12.91 16.96 -27.34
C ALA A 78 12.62 15.46 -27.14
N MET A 79 12.64 14.67 -28.22
CA MET A 79 12.45 13.22 -28.17
C MET A 79 13.55 12.50 -27.40
N VAL A 80 14.82 12.87 -27.60
CA VAL A 80 15.94 12.25 -26.87
C VAL A 80 15.84 12.53 -25.38
N GLU A 81 15.56 13.78 -25.00
CA GLU A 81 15.36 14.15 -23.59
C GLU A 81 14.21 13.35 -22.95
N GLU A 82 13.07 13.27 -23.62
CA GLU A 82 11.91 12.52 -23.12
C GLU A 82 12.19 11.02 -22.99
N VAL A 83 12.85 10.41 -23.98
CA VAL A 83 13.20 8.99 -23.93
C VAL A 83 14.19 8.70 -22.81
N ASN A 84 15.18 9.57 -22.58
CA ASN A 84 16.13 9.38 -21.49
C ASN A 84 15.45 9.47 -20.12
N ARG A 85 14.59 10.47 -19.94
CA ARG A 85 13.79 10.60 -18.72
C ARG A 85 12.90 9.39 -18.48
N LEU A 86 12.22 8.91 -19.52
CA LEU A 86 11.36 7.73 -19.42
C LEU A 86 12.17 6.48 -19.05
N ARG A 87 13.38 6.31 -19.58
CA ARG A 87 14.28 5.20 -19.19
C ARG A 87 14.63 5.28 -17.70
N GLU A 88 15.01 6.45 -17.21
CA GLU A 88 15.32 6.65 -15.78
C GLU A 88 14.11 6.36 -14.88
N GLN A 89 12.91 6.77 -15.29
CA GLN A 89 11.69 6.48 -14.54
C GLN A 89 11.36 4.98 -14.52
N VAL A 90 11.54 4.31 -15.65
CA VAL A 90 11.39 2.86 -15.78
C VAL A 90 12.36 2.15 -14.84
N ASP A 91 13.65 2.52 -14.85
CA ASP A 91 14.65 1.94 -13.96
C ASP A 91 14.32 2.16 -12.47
N ASN A 92 13.90 3.37 -12.10
CA ASN A 92 13.47 3.70 -10.74
C ASN A 92 12.24 2.87 -10.32
N HIS A 93 11.25 2.76 -11.19
CA HIS A 93 10.07 1.94 -10.94
C HIS A 93 10.42 0.47 -10.80
N HIS A 94 11.35 -0.04 -11.60
CA HIS A 94 11.82 -1.42 -11.50
C HIS A 94 12.48 -1.69 -10.14
N GLN A 95 13.33 -0.78 -9.67
CA GLN A 95 13.93 -0.88 -8.33
C GLN A 95 12.87 -0.85 -7.22
N LYS A 96 11.86 0.02 -7.34
CA LYS A 96 10.75 0.08 -6.37
C LYS A 96 9.89 -1.17 -6.37
N ILE A 97 9.61 -1.74 -7.54
CA ILE A 97 8.87 -2.99 -7.65
C ILE A 97 9.66 -4.12 -6.98
N GLN A 98 10.96 -4.21 -7.27
CA GLN A 98 11.82 -5.23 -6.68
C GLN A 98 11.88 -5.13 -5.15
N SER A 99 11.99 -3.91 -4.59
CA SER A 99 11.99 -3.72 -3.14
C SER A 99 10.64 -4.05 -2.51
N LEU A 100 9.53 -3.68 -3.16
CA LEU A 100 8.18 -4.05 -2.72
C LEU A 100 7.95 -5.56 -2.77
N GLU A 101 8.43 -6.24 -3.81
CA GLU A 101 8.36 -7.70 -3.92
C GLU A 101 9.08 -8.39 -2.76
N TYR A 102 10.27 -7.91 -2.39
CA TYR A 102 11.01 -8.41 -1.24
C TYR A 102 10.22 -8.25 0.07
N SER A 103 9.70 -7.04 0.35
CA SER A 103 8.88 -6.80 1.55
C SER A 103 7.60 -7.63 1.55
N ASN A 104 6.96 -7.83 0.39
CA ASN A 104 5.79 -8.69 0.28
C ASN A 104 6.12 -10.16 0.59
N GLN A 105 7.27 -10.67 0.14
CA GLN A 105 7.71 -12.03 0.48
C GLN A 105 7.91 -12.20 1.98
N GLU A 106 8.50 -11.21 2.65
CA GLU A 106 8.67 -11.21 4.10
C GLU A 106 7.31 -11.28 4.82
N VAL A 107 6.37 -10.41 4.46
CA VAL A 107 5.01 -10.43 5.03
C VAL A 107 4.29 -11.76 4.79
N LEU A 108 4.45 -12.36 3.60
CA LEU A 108 3.87 -13.68 3.30
C LEU A 108 4.45 -14.78 4.18
N SER A 109 5.75 -14.73 4.48
CA SER A 109 6.42 -15.69 5.36
C SER A 109 5.92 -15.57 6.81
N GLU A 110 5.72 -14.34 7.30
CA GLU A 110 5.14 -14.10 8.62
C GLU A 110 3.70 -14.59 8.69
N PHE A 111 2.93 -14.37 7.63
CA PHE A 111 1.56 -14.87 7.54
C PHE A 111 1.52 -16.40 7.60
N ASP A 112 2.41 -17.10 6.89
CA ASP A 112 2.52 -18.57 6.96
C ASP A 112 2.85 -19.06 8.39
N GLU A 113 3.76 -18.37 9.09
CA GLU A 113 4.09 -18.70 10.48
C GLU A 113 2.88 -18.50 11.42
N ILE A 114 2.14 -17.40 11.25
CA ILE A 114 0.92 -17.12 12.00
C ILE A 114 -0.14 -18.20 11.71
N GLN A 115 -0.34 -18.58 10.44
CA GLN A 115 -1.27 -19.66 10.08
C GLN A 115 -0.90 -20.98 10.77
N LYS A 116 0.39 -21.33 10.81
CA LYS A 116 0.87 -22.52 11.54
C LYS A 116 0.55 -22.43 13.03
N LYS A 117 0.85 -21.29 13.68
CA LYS A 117 0.53 -21.06 15.10
C LYS A 117 -0.97 -21.12 15.38
N MET A 118 -1.80 -20.58 14.50
CA MET A 118 -3.26 -20.70 14.61
C MET A 118 -3.71 -22.15 14.47
N GLY A 119 -3.13 -22.93 13.55
CA GLY A 119 -3.42 -24.34 13.39
C GLY A 119 -3.10 -25.17 14.63
N THR A 120 -1.96 -24.90 15.29
CA THR A 120 -1.59 -25.58 16.54
C THR A 120 -2.50 -25.17 17.68
N LEU A 121 -2.82 -23.88 17.82
CA LEU A 121 -3.78 -23.39 18.81
C LEU A 121 -5.17 -24.00 18.61
N TRP A 122 -5.64 -24.12 17.37
CA TRP A 122 -6.91 -24.76 17.05
C TRP A 122 -6.92 -26.24 17.46
N ARG A 123 -5.81 -26.97 17.25
CA ARG A 123 -5.66 -28.36 17.69
C ARG A 123 -5.69 -28.48 19.21
N VAL A 124 -4.93 -27.64 19.93
CA VAL A 124 -4.91 -27.61 21.40
C VAL A 124 -6.29 -27.30 21.96
N ARG A 125 -6.97 -26.29 21.40
CA ARG A 125 -8.33 -25.94 21.77
C ARG A 125 -9.28 -27.13 21.59
N ASN A 126 -9.25 -27.80 20.43
CA ASN A 126 -10.09 -28.97 20.18
C ASN A 126 -9.76 -30.14 21.11
N TYR A 127 -8.48 -30.38 21.41
CA TYR A 127 -8.07 -31.40 22.37
C TYR A 127 -8.69 -31.14 23.74
N TRP A 128 -8.58 -29.92 24.27
CA TRP A 128 -9.18 -29.56 25.55
C TRP A 128 -10.71 -29.70 25.52
N VAL A 129 -11.36 -29.25 24.45
CA VAL A 129 -12.82 -29.42 24.29
C VAL A 129 -13.21 -30.90 24.31
N CYS A 130 -12.49 -31.77 23.60
CA CYS A 130 -12.71 -33.22 23.62
C CYS A 130 -12.45 -33.82 25.00
N TYR A 131 -11.36 -33.42 25.67
CA TYR A 131 -11.00 -33.88 27.00
C TYR A 131 -12.07 -33.52 28.03
N TYR A 132 -12.49 -32.26 28.08
CA TYR A 132 -13.57 -31.82 28.97
C TYR A 132 -14.88 -32.52 28.67
N ARG A 133 -15.22 -32.71 27.39
CA ARG A 133 -16.41 -33.45 26.98
C ARG A 133 -16.36 -34.89 27.50
N TYR A 134 -15.25 -35.59 27.28
CA TYR A 134 -15.05 -36.97 27.79
C TYR A 134 -15.13 -37.03 29.31
N GLN A 135 -14.46 -36.12 30.02
CA GLN A 135 -14.47 -36.06 31.48
C GLN A 135 -15.89 -35.89 32.03
N VAL A 136 -16.68 -34.98 31.44
CA VAL A 136 -18.08 -34.76 31.82
C VAL A 136 -18.93 -36.01 31.56
N PHE A 137 -18.80 -36.65 30.40
CA PHE A 137 -19.49 -37.91 30.10
C PHE A 137 -19.13 -39.03 31.09
N HIS A 138 -17.84 -39.18 31.42
CA HIS A 138 -17.37 -40.16 32.38
C HIS A 138 -18.01 -39.92 33.76
N CYS A 139 -18.01 -38.68 34.26
CA CYS A 139 -18.65 -38.33 35.52
C CYS A 139 -20.16 -38.63 35.52
N ILE A 140 -20.89 -38.23 34.47
CA ILE A 140 -22.35 -38.46 34.37
C ILE A 140 -22.69 -39.96 34.37
N LEU A 141 -21.86 -40.82 33.77
CA LEU A 141 -22.10 -42.27 33.71
C LEU A 141 -21.64 -43.00 34.99
N SER A 142 -20.53 -42.58 35.60
CA SER A 142 -19.94 -43.28 36.75
C SER A 142 -20.60 -42.92 38.10
N ILE A 143 -21.08 -41.67 38.27
CA ILE A 143 -21.78 -41.24 39.50
C ILE A 143 -23.05 -42.07 39.80
N PRO A 144 -23.98 -42.33 38.87
CA PRO A 144 -25.16 -43.14 39.15
C PRO A 144 -24.82 -44.61 39.41
N LEU A 145 -23.80 -45.16 38.75
CA LEU A 145 -23.33 -46.54 38.98
C LEU A 145 -22.75 -46.69 40.39
N TYR A 146 -21.86 -45.79 40.82
CA TYR A 146 -21.30 -45.83 42.18
C TYR A 146 -22.36 -45.65 43.27
N SER A 147 -23.32 -44.75 43.05
CA SER A 147 -24.45 -44.56 43.96
C SER A 147 -25.29 -45.84 44.10
N GLN A 148 -25.61 -46.50 42.98
CA GLN A 148 -26.37 -47.75 42.99
C GLN A 148 -25.61 -48.90 43.68
N PHE A 149 -24.32 -49.07 43.41
CA PHE A 149 -23.50 -50.10 44.07
C PHE A 149 -23.38 -49.89 45.58
N SER A 150 -23.25 -48.64 46.03
CA SER A 150 -23.17 -48.29 47.45
C SER A 150 -24.47 -48.62 48.21
N LEU A 151 -25.63 -48.33 47.60
CA LEU A 151 -26.93 -48.67 48.16
C LEU A 151 -27.12 -50.19 48.28
N VAL A 152 -26.76 -50.94 47.24
CA VAL A 152 -26.84 -52.42 47.27
C VAL A 152 -25.92 -53.00 48.35
N PHE A 153 -24.69 -52.50 48.48
CA PHE A 153 -23.74 -52.96 49.49
C PHE A 153 -24.23 -52.64 50.92
N SER A 154 -24.85 -51.48 51.12
CA SER A 154 -25.44 -51.09 52.41
C SER A 154 -26.63 -51.97 52.78
N VAL A 155 -27.50 -52.30 51.83
CA VAL A 155 -28.63 -53.23 52.06
C VAL A 155 -28.12 -54.65 52.31
N LEU A 156 -27.11 -55.12 51.57
CA LEU A 156 -26.55 -56.46 51.74
C LEU A 156 -25.89 -56.63 53.11
N SER A 157 -25.13 -55.62 53.56
CA SER A 157 -24.48 -55.63 54.87
C SER A 157 -25.50 -55.59 56.02
N LEU A 158 -26.61 -54.84 55.88
CA LEU A 158 -27.74 -54.88 56.82
C LEU A 158 -28.43 -56.26 56.86
N ASN A 159 -28.64 -56.89 55.70
CA ASN A 159 -29.24 -58.23 55.63
C ASN A 159 -28.33 -59.34 56.16
N LEU A 160 -27.01 -59.21 56.07
CA LEU A 160 -26.03 -60.16 56.61
C LEU A 160 -25.78 -59.96 58.11
N SER A 161 -25.90 -58.73 58.61
CA SER A 161 -25.72 -58.42 60.02
C SER A 161 -26.96 -58.76 60.87
N PHE A 162 -28.18 -58.64 60.34
CA PHE A 162 -29.42 -59.03 61.03
C PHE A 162 -29.43 -60.49 61.57
N PRO A 163 -29.09 -61.53 60.79
CA PRO A 163 -29.05 -62.91 61.29
C PRO A 163 -27.90 -63.17 62.26
N LEU A 164 -26.77 -62.47 62.12
CA LEU A 164 -25.64 -62.57 63.06
C LEU A 164 -25.94 -61.91 64.41
N TYR A 165 -26.63 -60.76 64.40
CA TYR A 165 -27.10 -60.09 65.62
C TYR A 165 -28.15 -60.93 66.36
N SER A 166 -29.03 -61.63 65.61
CA SER A 166 -30.05 -62.52 66.17
C SER A 166 -29.49 -63.81 66.78
N LEU A 167 -28.30 -64.27 66.37
CA LEU A 167 -27.64 -65.46 66.94
C LEU A 167 -26.76 -65.12 68.15
N TYR A 168 -26.29 -63.88 68.26
CA TYR A 168 -25.43 -63.43 69.38
C TYR A 168 -26.23 -63.10 70.66
N TYR A 169 -27.54 -62.86 70.55
CA TYR A 169 -28.42 -62.47 71.66
C TYR A 169 -29.40 -63.57 72.11
N ARG A 170 -29.15 -64.84 71.76
CA ARG A 170 -29.94 -66.01 72.20
C ARG A 170 -29.08 -66.93 73.05
#